data_AF-A0A6P2AAZ0-F1
#
_entry.id   AF-A0A6P2AAZ0-F1
#
_cell.length_a   1.000
_cell.length_b   1.000
_cell.length_c   1.000
_cell.angle_alpha   90.00
_cell.angle_beta   90.00
_cell.angle_gamma   90.00
#
_symmetry.space_group_name_H-M   'P 1'
#
loop_
_entity.id
_entity.type
_entity.pdbx_description
1 polymer ?
#
loop_
_entity_poly.entity_id
_entity_poly.type
_entity_poly.pdbx_seq_one_letter_code
_entity_poly.pdbx_strand_id
1 'polypeptide(L)' 'MNSPHPTPDTPYPVYIRTSVSPRELNDSEAEAAETQVWLKFAVKCDYISTEQGRELYSNYNQVLSGLVKMINHPENWLIG' A
#
# COMPACT_ATOMS: atom_id res chain seq x y z
N MET A 1 27.60 25.22 -1.23
CA MET A 1 27.78 24.01 -0.39
C MET A 1 27.76 22.83 -1.34
N ASN A 2 28.95 22.29 -1.65
CA ASN A 2 29.10 21.20 -2.61
C ASN A 2 28.75 19.89 -1.91
N SER A 3 27.71 19.19 -2.39
CA SER A 3 27.44 17.82 -1.96
C SER A 3 28.60 16.92 -2.37
N PRO A 4 29.11 16.01 -1.51
CA PRO A 4 30.27 15.19 -1.85
C PRO A 4 29.93 14.21 -2.99
N HIS A 5 30.81 14.09 -3.98
CA HIS A 5 30.76 13.02 -4.96
C HIS A 5 31.11 11.68 -4.28
N PRO A 6 30.32 10.61 -4.46
CA PRO A 6 30.63 9.31 -3.86
C PRO A 6 31.83 8.65 -4.57
N THR A 7 32.75 8.10 -3.77
CA THR A 7 33.93 7.36 -4.24
C THR A 7 33.62 5.87 -4.41
N PRO A 8 34.39 5.13 -5.25
CA PRO A 8 34.09 3.73 -5.60
C PRO A 8 34.06 2.73 -4.42
N ASP A 9 34.70 3.05 -3.30
CA ASP A 9 34.91 2.12 -2.18
C ASP A 9 34.02 2.38 -0.95
N THR A 10 33.09 3.33 -1.02
CA THR A 10 32.03 3.40 0.00
C THR A 10 30.95 2.40 -0.38
N PRO A 11 30.71 1.33 0.39
CA PRO A 11 29.54 0.50 0.16
C PRO A 11 28.34 1.43 0.25
N TYR A 12 27.61 1.61 -0.86
CA TYR A 12 26.26 2.12 -0.78
C TYR A 12 25.58 1.26 0.28
N PRO A 13 25.03 1.85 1.37
CA PRO A 13 24.25 1.05 2.31
C PRO A 13 23.28 0.28 1.44
N VAL A 14 23.31 -1.05 1.53
CA VAL A 14 22.50 -1.95 0.71
C VAL A 14 21.07 -1.49 0.91
N TYR A 15 20.62 -0.61 0.02
CA TYR A 15 19.32 -0.03 0.10
C TYR A 15 18.44 -1.24 -0.12
N ILE A 16 17.68 -1.63 0.90
CA ILE A 16 16.42 -2.32 0.68
C ILE A 16 15.53 -1.30 -0.05
N ARG A 17 15.86 -1.06 -1.32
CA ARG A 17 15.03 -0.32 -2.27
C ARG A 17 14.36 -1.40 -3.06
N THR A 18 13.04 -1.32 -3.08
CA THR A 18 12.08 -2.11 -3.86
C THR A 18 11.74 -3.49 -3.31
N SER A 19 10.88 -3.54 -2.29
CA SER A 19 9.80 -4.54 -2.30
C SER A 19 8.47 -3.93 -2.75
N VAL A 20 8.21 -2.65 -2.50
CA VAL A 20 7.01 -1.94 -2.98
C VAL A 20 7.41 -0.54 -3.44
N SER A 21 7.14 -0.20 -4.70
CA SER A 21 7.35 1.15 -5.22
C SER A 21 6.07 2.00 -5.05
N PRO A 22 6.15 3.35 -5.06
CA PRO A 22 4.95 4.19 -5.03
C PRO A 22 3.94 3.88 -6.14
N ARG A 23 4.42 3.32 -7.26
CA ARG A 23 3.58 2.86 -8.37
C ARG A 23 2.75 1.65 -7.98
N GLU A 24 3.36 0.64 -7.36
CA GLU A 24 2.67 -0.58 -6.91
C GLU A 24 1.55 -0.27 -5.91
N LEU A 25 1.69 0.80 -5.11
CA LEU A 25 0.62 1.26 -4.21
C LEU A 25 -0.52 1.96 -4.93
N ASN A 26 -0.19 2.82 -5.88
CA ASN A 26 -1.21 3.48 -6.69
C ASN A 26 -2.03 2.44 -7.45
N ASP A 27 -1.37 1.37 -7.92
CA ASP A 27 -2.02 0.24 -8.56
C ASP A 27 -2.87 -0.55 -7.53
N SER A 28 -2.33 -0.83 -6.34
CA SER A 28 -3.09 -1.48 -5.25
C SER A 28 -4.30 -0.66 -4.76
N GLU A 29 -4.20 0.67 -4.74
CA GLU A 29 -5.31 1.58 -4.40
C GLU A 29 -6.39 1.55 -5.48
N ALA A 30 -5.99 1.56 -6.76
CA ALA A 30 -6.91 1.43 -7.88
C ALA A 30 -7.65 0.07 -7.86
N GLU A 31 -6.93 -1.04 -7.66
CA GLU A 31 -7.51 -2.38 -7.55
C GLU A 31 -8.49 -2.52 -6.37
N ALA A 32 -8.16 -1.89 -5.23
CA ALA A 32 -9.05 -1.88 -4.08
C ALA A 32 -10.29 -1.00 -4.33
N ALA A 33 -10.16 0.13 -5.02
CA ALA A 33 -11.29 0.96 -5.44
C ALA A 33 -12.22 0.20 -6.40
N GLU A 34 -11.67 -0.57 -7.34
CA GLU A 34 -12.45 -1.46 -8.20
C GLU A 34 -13.18 -2.53 -7.40
N THR A 35 -12.50 -3.18 -6.45
CA THR A 35 -13.10 -4.18 -5.56
C THR A 35 -14.26 -3.60 -4.73
N GLN A 36 -14.11 -2.35 -4.26
CA GLN A 36 -15.17 -1.61 -3.56
C GLN A 36 -16.38 -1.31 -4.46
N VAL A 37 -16.19 -1.09 -5.75
CA VAL A 37 -17.28 -0.97 -6.73
C VAL A 37 -18.02 -2.31 -6.89
N TRP A 38 -17.29 -3.42 -7.00
CA TRP A 38 -17.87 -4.76 -7.08
C TRP A 38 -18.66 -5.13 -5.82
N LEU A 39 -18.18 -4.76 -4.63
CA LEU A 39 -18.92 -4.93 -3.37
C LEU A 39 -20.25 -4.17 -3.39
N LYS A 40 -20.27 -2.92 -3.87
CA LYS A 40 -21.50 -2.13 -4.00
C LYS A 40 -22.47 -2.76 -5.00
N PHE A 41 -21.97 -3.32 -6.08
CA PHE A 41 -22.78 -4.05 -7.05
C PHE A 41 -23.38 -5.32 -6.43
N ALA A 42 -22.58 -6.12 -5.73
CA ALA A 42 -23.02 -7.35 -5.06
C ALA A 42 -24.12 -7.08 -4.02
N VAL A 43 -24.00 -6.00 -3.23
CA VAL A 43 -25.06 -5.56 -2.30
C VAL A 43 -26.32 -5.14 -3.06
N LYS A 44 -26.21 -4.38 -4.16
CA LYS A 44 -27.37 -3.93 -4.95
C LYS A 44 -28.12 -5.07 -5.64
N CYS A 45 -27.43 -6.16 -5.93
CA CYS A 45 -28.00 -7.37 -6.53
C CYS A 45 -28.40 -8.41 -5.46
N ASP A 46 -28.38 -8.05 -4.17
CA ASP A 46 -28.73 -8.90 -3.04
C ASP A 46 -27.91 -10.21 -2.95
N TYR A 47 -26.73 -10.27 -3.58
CA TYR A 47 -25.80 -11.41 -3.45
C TYR A 47 -25.17 -11.49 -2.07
N ILE A 48 -25.01 -10.34 -1.40
CA ILE A 48 -24.54 -10.22 -0.02
C ILE A 48 -25.39 -9.17 0.70
N SER A 49 -25.51 -9.29 2.02
CA SER A 49 -26.21 -8.29 2.82
C SER A 49 -25.42 -6.98 2.89
N THR A 50 -26.13 -5.88 3.17
CA THR A 50 -25.49 -4.56 3.38
C THR A 50 -24.47 -4.60 4.53
N GLU A 51 -24.74 -5.40 5.57
CA GLU A 51 -23.84 -5.53 6.73
C GLU A 51 -22.53 -6.22 6.33
N GLN A 52 -22.62 -7.34 5.61
CA GLN A 52 -21.45 -8.03 5.05
C GLN A 52 -20.67 -7.12 4.09
N GLY A 53 -21.37 -6.36 3.25
CA GLY A 53 -20.75 -5.37 2.36
C GLY A 53 -19.96 -4.30 3.11
N ARG A 54 -20.49 -3.79 4.23
CA ARG A 54 -19.81 -2.78 5.07
C ARG A 54 -18.60 -3.35 5.79
N GLU A 55 -18.71 -4.56 6.33
CA GLU A 55 -17.59 -5.23 7.00
C GLU A 55 -16.42 -5.45 6.03
N LEU A 56 -16.69 -6.01 4.85
CA LEU A 56 -15.69 -6.22 3.81
C LEU A 56 -15.06 -4.89 3.36
N TYR A 57 -15.86 -3.86 3.15
CA TYR A 57 -15.36 -2.53 2.80
C TYR A 57 -14.42 -1.95 3.87
N SER A 58 -14.77 -2.10 5.14
CA SER A 58 -13.96 -1.65 6.28
C SER A 58 -12.63 -2.39 6.34
N ASN A 59 -12.63 -3.70 6.10
CA ASN A 59 -11.41 -4.52 6.10
C ASN A 59 -10.46 -4.11 4.97
N TYR A 60 -10.97 -3.86 3.76
CA TYR A 60 -10.16 -3.35 2.65
C TYR A 60 -9.52 -1.98 2.98
N ASN A 61 -10.28 -1.06 3.59
CA ASN A 61 -9.74 0.23 4.02
C ASN A 61 -8.63 0.09 5.06
N GLN A 62 -8.75 -0.85 6.00
CA GLN A 62 -7.72 -1.10 7.01
C GLN A 62 -6.42 -1.59 6.36
N VAL A 63 -6.50 -2.54 5.44
CA VAL A 63 -5.33 -3.06 4.70
C VAL A 63 -4.64 -1.95 3.92
N LEU A 64 -5.39 -1.15 3.14
CA LEU A 64 -4.84 0.00 2.41
C LEU A 64 -4.16 1.00 3.35
N SER A 65 -4.80 1.31 4.49
CA SER A 65 -4.22 2.24 5.46
C SER A 65 -2.91 1.73 6.07
N GLY A 66 -2.78 0.41 6.24
CA GLY A 66 -1.56 -0.24 6.70
C GLY A 66 -0.44 -0.11 5.68
N LEU A 67 -0.74 -0.40 4.41
CA LEU A 67 0.20 -0.26 3.31
C LEU A 67 0.69 1.19 3.16
N VAL A 68 -0.22 2.18 3.18
CA VAL A 68 0.15 3.61 3.11
C VAL A 68 1.06 4.01 4.28
N LYS A 69 0.78 3.54 5.50
CA LYS A 69 1.63 3.81 6.67
C LYS A 69 3.02 3.20 6.53
N MET A 70 3.12 1.99 6.00
CA MET A 70 4.40 1.33 5.74
C MET A 70 5.27 2.10 4.74
N ILE A 71 4.67 2.72 3.72
CA ILE A 71 5.43 3.52 2.74
C ILE A 71 5.77 4.92 3.24
N ASN A 72 4.90 5.54 4.02
CA ASN A 72 5.20 6.87 4.59
C ASN A 72 6.20 6.80 5.74
N HIS A 73 6.31 5.65 6.42
CA HIS A 73 7.21 5.41 7.53
C HIS A 73 8.00 4.11 7.37
N PRO A 74 8.82 3.99 6.31
CA PRO A 74 9.59 2.78 6.05
C PRO A 74 10.58 2.48 7.18
N GLU A 75 11.04 3.51 7.90
CA GLU A 75 11.94 3.39 9.05
C GLU A 75 11.36 2.56 10.20
N ASN A 76 10.04 2.53 10.37
CA ASN A 76 9.38 1.76 11.43
C ASN A 76 9.34 0.26 11.14
N TRP A 77 9.67 -0.13 9.91
CA TRP A 77 9.63 -1.50 9.42
C TRP A 77 11.01 -2.00 8.96
N LEU A 78 12.06 -1.22 9.23
CA LEU A 78 13.44 -1.69 9.10
C LEU A 78 13.75 -2.60 10.29
N ILE A 79 13.94 -3.89 10.02
CA ILE A 79 14.53 -4.80 11.00
C ILE A 79 16.05 -4.56 10.94
N GLY A 80 16.59 -3.99 12.02
CA GLY A 80 18.03 -3.84 12.25
C GLY A 80 18.68 -5.10 12.79
#